data_AF-A0A2V8X922-F1
#
_entry.id   AF-A0A2V8X922-F1
#
_cell.length_a   1.000
_cell.length_b   1.000
_cell.length_c   1.000
_cell.angle_alpha   90.00
_cell.angle_beta   90.00
_cell.angle_gamma   90.00
#
_symmetry.space_group_name_H-M   'P 1'
#
loop_
_entity.id
_entity.type
_entity.pdbx_description
1 polymer ?
#
loop_
_entity_poly.entity_id
_entity_poly.type
_entity_poly.pdbx_seq_one_letter_code
_entity_poly.pdbx_strand_id
1 'polypeptide(L)'
;MPRPDAVRRVKSYSAADGYVYQYYFFEGNRAQRSGSPGGEFTYAISTDRRSAFPFKIFVKQSALDAWAKLNGRPLTSSEEYAVAKMRLFQAFDEGSVQAPPDGQQAAEVLVDESNLEELLKQLGI
;
A
#
# COMPACT_ATOMS: atom_id res chain seq x y z
N MET A 1 7.08 -27.01 -5.10
CA MET A 1 8.40 -26.38 -5.23
C MET A 1 8.33 -25.01 -4.60
N PRO A 2 9.11 -24.69 -3.55
CA PRO A 2 9.25 -23.31 -3.11
C PRO A 2 9.87 -22.53 -4.27
N ARG A 3 9.23 -21.44 -4.69
CA ARG A 3 9.81 -20.54 -5.69
C ARG A 3 11.19 -20.10 -5.16
N PRO A 4 12.24 -20.03 -5.99
CA PRO A 4 13.53 -19.53 -5.55
C PRO A 4 13.30 -18.18 -4.88
N ASP A 5 13.87 -18.01 -3.69
CA ASP A 5 13.80 -16.77 -2.91
C ASP A 5 14.50 -15.68 -3.73
N ALA A 6 13.74 -15.06 -4.64
CA ALA A 6 14.21 -13.94 -5.41
C ALA A 6 14.57 -12.88 -4.38
N VAL A 7 15.86 -12.65 -4.16
CA VAL A 7 16.36 -11.74 -3.12
C VAL A 7 15.65 -10.40 -3.26
N ARG A 8 14.69 -10.13 -2.38
CA ARG A 8 13.88 -8.91 -2.44
C ARG A 8 14.64 -7.82 -1.73
N ARG A 9 14.88 -6.71 -2.43
CA ARG A 9 15.59 -5.56 -1.85
C ARG A 9 14.74 -4.97 -0.73
N VAL A 10 15.14 -5.22 0.51
CA VAL A 10 14.57 -4.59 1.70
C VAL A 10 14.90 -3.10 1.68
N LYS A 11 13.88 -2.28 1.89
CA LYS A 11 13.97 -0.83 2.05
C LYS A 11 13.65 -0.49 3.51
N SER A 12 14.16 0.66 3.96
CA SER A 12 13.85 1.21 5.28
C SER A 12 13.15 2.55 5.12
N TYR A 13 12.16 2.81 5.96
CA TYR A 13 11.45 4.07 6.06
C TYR A 13 11.47 4.53 7.52
N SER A 14 11.79 5.81 7.74
CA SER A 14 11.73 6.42 9.06
C SER A 14 10.44 7.23 9.11
N ALA A 15 9.51 6.80 9.96
CA ALA A 15 8.23 7.46 10.16
C ALA A 15 8.41 8.80 10.89
N ALA A 16 7.37 9.64 10.83
CA ALA A 16 7.32 10.95 11.48
C ALA A 16 7.60 10.89 13.00
N ASP A 17 7.21 9.82 13.67
CA ASP A 17 7.46 9.57 15.10
C ASP A 17 8.91 9.10 15.40
N GLY A 18 9.72 8.89 14.36
CA GLY A 18 11.10 8.38 14.47
C GLY A 18 11.21 6.85 14.44
N TYR A 19 10.09 6.13 14.35
CA TYR A 19 10.09 4.68 14.22
C TYR A 19 10.60 4.23 12.84
N VAL A 20 11.45 3.20 12.79
CA VAL A 20 12.02 2.69 11.53
C VAL A 20 11.37 1.38 11.13
N TYR A 21 10.66 1.42 10.00
CA TYR A 21 10.08 0.24 9.38
C TYR A 21 10.99 -0.31 8.28
N GLN A 22 11.13 -1.63 8.21
CA GLN A 22 11.69 -2.32 7.04
C GLN A 22 10.58 -2.90 6.20
N TYR A 23 10.67 -2.76 4.88
CA TYR A 23 9.64 -3.27 4.00
C TYR A 23 10.20 -3.67 2.64
N TYR A 24 9.51 -4.59 1.97
CA TYR A 24 9.75 -4.91 0.57
C TYR A 24 8.43 -5.20 -0.15
N PHE A 25 8.40 -4.89 -1.44
CA PHE A 25 7.23 -5.17 -2.28
C PHE A 25 7.06 -6.69 -2.44
N PHE A 26 5.86 -7.20 -2.15
CA PHE A 26 5.59 -8.62 -2.24
C PHE A 26 5.01 -9.00 -3.59
N GLU A 27 3.84 -8.47 -3.91
CA GLU A 27 3.15 -8.64 -5.19
C GLU A 27 2.06 -7.58 -5.37
N GLY A 28 1.60 -7.41 -6.60
CA GLY A 28 0.47 -6.55 -6.94
C GLY A 28 -0.51 -7.35 -7.81
N ASN A 29 -1.79 -7.35 -7.45
CA ASN A 29 -2.86 -8.06 -8.15
C ASN A 29 -4.10 -7.20 -8.29
N ARG A 30 -5.02 -7.62 -9.15
CA ARG A 30 -6.38 -7.07 -9.16
C ARG A 30 -7.24 -7.90 -8.21
N ALA A 31 -7.97 -7.24 -7.33
CA ALA A 31 -8.83 -7.88 -6.35
C ALA A 31 -10.16 -7.12 -6.23
N GLN A 32 -11.09 -7.71 -5.48
CA GLN A 32 -12.39 -7.11 -5.21
C GLN A 32 -12.65 -7.11 -3.70
N ARG A 33 -13.03 -5.96 -3.14
CA ARG A 33 -13.36 -5.79 -1.73
C ARG A 33 -14.79 -5.30 -1.60
N SER A 34 -15.64 -6.07 -0.92
CA SER A 34 -17.07 -5.74 -0.73
C SER A 34 -17.79 -5.35 -2.02
N GLY A 35 -17.52 -6.07 -3.12
CA GLY A 35 -18.11 -5.81 -4.45
C GLY A 35 -17.44 -4.68 -5.24
N SER A 36 -16.47 -3.96 -4.68
CA SER A 36 -15.72 -2.91 -5.39
C SER A 36 -14.40 -3.46 -5.93
N PRO A 37 -14.17 -3.45 -7.26
CA PRO A 37 -12.89 -3.87 -7.85
C PRO A 37 -11.79 -2.84 -7.55
N GLY A 38 -10.53 -3.28 -7.61
CA GLY A 38 -9.38 -2.43 -7.33
C GLY A 38 -8.03 -3.13 -7.49
N GLY A 39 -6.96 -2.37 -7.29
CA GLY A 39 -5.60 -2.88 -7.20
C GLY A 39 -5.25 -3.25 -5.77
N GLU A 40 -4.75 -4.45 -5.53
CA GLU A 40 -4.19 -4.90 -4.25
C GLU A 40 -2.67 -4.96 -4.35
N PHE A 41 -1.98 -4.19 -3.53
CA PHE A 41 -0.53 -4.17 -3.42
C PHE A 41 -0.13 -4.71 -2.05
N THR A 42 0.51 -5.87 -2.03
CA THR A 42 0.99 -6.50 -0.80
C THR A 42 2.44 -6.14 -0.57
N TYR A 43 2.75 -5.68 0.63
CA TYR A 43 4.10 -5.46 1.11
C TYR A 43 4.35 -6.37 2.30
N ALA A 44 5.58 -6.88 2.39
CA ALA A 44 6.03 -7.52 3.61
C ALA A 44 6.74 -6.46 4.46
N ILE A 45 6.33 -6.34 5.71
CA ILE A 45 6.79 -5.31 6.63
C ILE A 45 7.38 -5.97 7.87
N SER A 46 8.51 -5.45 8.32
CA SER A 46 9.18 -5.84 9.55
C SER A 46 9.45 -4.62 10.42
N THR A 47 8.97 -4.70 11.65
CA THR A 47 9.18 -3.71 12.72
C THR A 47 10.41 -4.06 13.56
N ASP A 48 10.59 -5.34 13.89
CA ASP A 48 11.71 -5.88 14.70
C ASP A 48 12.90 -6.38 13.86
N ARG A 49 12.87 -6.24 12.53
CA ARG A 49 13.85 -6.82 11.58
C ARG A 49 13.97 -8.36 11.61
N ARG A 50 13.19 -9.04 12.44
CA ARG A 50 13.19 -10.50 12.61
C ARG A 50 11.98 -11.18 11.99
N SER A 51 10.81 -10.58 12.17
CA SER A 51 9.54 -11.09 11.66
C SER A 51 8.97 -10.15 10.61
N ALA A 52 8.64 -10.70 9.45
CA ALA A 52 7.90 -9.98 8.41
C ALA A 52 6.44 -10.43 8.41
N PHE A 53 5.51 -9.49 8.31
CA PHE A 53 4.10 -9.76 8.13
C PHE A 53 3.58 -9.10 6.86
N PRO A 54 2.58 -9.70 6.18
CA PRO A 54 1.96 -9.09 5.02
C PRO A 54 1.10 -7.90 5.46
N PHE A 55 1.20 -6.82 4.70
CA PHE A 55 0.39 -5.62 4.82
C PHE A 55 -0.13 -5.24 3.44
N LYS A 56 -1.44 -5.02 3.34
CA LYS A 56 -2.11 -4.84 2.05
C LYS A 56 -2.55 -3.39 1.87
N ILE A 57 -2.37 -2.88 0.66
CA ILE A 57 -2.93 -1.61 0.24
C ILE A 57 -3.91 -1.90 -0.88
N PHE A 58 -5.18 -1.54 -0.67
CA PHE A 58 -6.22 -1.72 -1.67
C PHE A 58 -6.64 -0.38 -2.27
N VAL A 59 -6.40 -0.20 -3.56
CA VAL A 59 -6.76 1.00 -4.31
C VAL A 59 -8.09 0.77 -5.01
N LYS A 60 -9.14 1.45 -4.55
CA LYS A 60 -10.49 1.29 -5.12
C LYS A 60 -10.53 1.83 -6.54
N GLN A 61 -11.03 1.01 -7.47
CA GLN A 61 -11.23 1.44 -8.86
C GLN A 61 -12.18 2.63 -8.96
N SER A 62 -13.19 2.70 -8.09
CA SER A 62 -14.15 3.82 -8.06
C SER A 62 -13.47 5.16 -7.76
N ALA A 63 -12.45 5.17 -6.90
CA ALA A 63 -11.71 6.39 -6.58
C ALA A 63 -10.86 6.85 -7.78
N LEU A 64 -10.19 5.89 -8.45
CA LEU A 64 -9.43 6.17 -9.67
C LEU A 64 -10.34 6.70 -10.80
N ASP A 65 -11.53 6.13 -10.95
CA ASP A 65 -12.52 6.55 -11.96
C ASP A 65 -13.10 7.94 -11.66
N ALA A 66 -13.44 8.21 -10.39
CA ALA A 66 -13.90 9.53 -9.96
C ALA A 66 -12.83 10.60 -10.20
N TRP A 67 -11.58 10.33 -9.83
CA TRP A 67 -10.47 11.25 -10.11
C TRP A 67 -10.25 11.44 -11.61
N ALA A 68 -10.34 10.37 -12.41
CA ALA A 68 -10.16 10.44 -13.85
C ALA A 68 -11.23 11.29 -14.55
N LYS A 69 -12.48 11.20 -14.09
CA LYS A 69 -13.59 12.04 -14.57
C LYS A 69 -13.36 13.52 -14.28
N LEU A 70 -12.81 13.85 -13.10
CA LEU A 70 -12.53 15.22 -12.71
C LEU A 70 -11.32 15.83 -13.44
N ASN A 71 -10.28 15.01 -13.69
CA ASN A 71 -9.00 15.48 -14.25
C ASN A 71 -8.89 15.25 -15.78
N GLY A 72 -9.87 14.58 -16.38
CA GLY A 72 -9.91 14.32 -17.83
C GLY A 72 -8.90 13.27 -18.32
N ARG A 73 -8.21 12.57 -17.41
CA ARG A 73 -7.28 11.47 -17.74
C ARG A 73 -7.30 10.38 -16.67
N PRO A 74 -7.19 9.09 -17.02
CA PRO A 74 -6.99 8.03 -16.03
C PRO A 74 -5.57 8.06 -15.47
N LEU A 75 -5.39 7.51 -14.27
CA LEU A 75 -4.08 7.23 -13.71
C LEU A 75 -3.45 6.03 -14.43
N THR A 76 -2.15 6.11 -14.69
CA THR A 76 -1.36 5.01 -15.20
C THR A 76 -1.10 3.96 -14.10
N SER A 77 -0.73 2.74 -14.49
CA SER A 77 -0.35 1.70 -13.50
C SER A 77 0.83 2.11 -12.62
N SER A 78 1.73 2.95 -13.14
CA SER A 78 2.85 3.50 -12.35
C SER A 78 2.37 4.52 -11.32
N GLU A 79 1.42 5.39 -11.68
CA GLU A 79 0.79 6.35 -10.76
C GLU A 79 -0.05 5.62 -9.70
N GLU A 80 -0.82 4.59 -10.08
CA GLU A 80 -1.57 3.75 -9.13
C GLU A 80 -0.64 3.08 -8.10
N TYR A 81 0.47 2.51 -8.56
CA TYR A 81 1.50 1.96 -7.68
C TYR A 81 2.14 3.03 -6.79
N ALA A 82 2.42 4.22 -7.32
CA ALA A 82 2.99 5.32 -6.56
C ALA A 82 2.02 5.76 -5.44
N VAL A 83 0.74 5.90 -5.73
CA VAL A 83 -0.30 6.21 -4.74
C VAL A 83 -0.38 5.13 -3.67
N ALA A 84 -0.37 3.85 -4.05
CA ALA A 84 -0.38 2.74 -3.09
C ALA A 84 0.83 2.80 -2.15
N LYS A 85 2.01 3.14 -2.69
CA LYS A 85 3.24 3.32 -1.90
C LYS A 85 3.17 4.56 -1.00
N MET A 86 2.57 5.65 -1.45
CA MET A 86 2.35 6.83 -0.59
C MET A 86 1.40 6.50 0.57
N ARG A 87 0.33 5.74 0.31
CA ARG A 87 -0.58 5.29 1.37
C ARG A 87 0.12 4.42 2.41
N LEU A 88 1.07 3.58 1.98
CA LEU A 88 1.91 2.80 2.88
C LEU A 88 2.76 3.71 3.79
N PHE A 89 3.38 4.76 3.24
CA PHE A 89 4.17 5.71 4.04
C PHE A 89 3.31 6.46 5.03
N GLN A 90 2.14 6.94 4.60
CA GLN A 90 1.16 7.53 5.50
C GLN A 90 0.79 6.57 6.64
N ALA A 91 0.56 5.28 6.34
CA ALA A 91 0.25 4.29 7.37
C ALA A 91 1.40 4.07 8.37
N PHE A 92 2.66 4.20 7.92
CA PHE A 92 3.82 4.20 8.82
C PHE A 92 3.83 5.43 9.72
N ASP A 93 3.58 6.61 9.16
CA ASP A 93 3.53 7.87 9.91
C ASP A 93 2.37 7.90 10.92
N GLU A 94 1.23 7.30 10.58
CA GLU A 94 0.06 7.14 11.45
C GLU A 94 0.26 6.09 12.56
N GLY A 95 1.33 5.29 12.51
CA GLY A 95 1.53 4.16 13.42
C GLY A 95 0.50 3.03 13.24
N SER A 96 -0.27 3.05 12.14
CA SER A 96 -1.32 2.07 11.84
C SER A 96 -0.78 0.71 11.38
N VAL A 97 0.52 0.62 11.12
CA VAL A 97 1.17 -0.61 10.69
C VAL A 97 1.63 -1.42 11.90
N GLN A 98 0.81 -2.40 12.27
CA GLN A 98 1.10 -3.33 13.35
C GLN A 98 0.96 -4.77 12.87
N ALA A 99 1.77 -5.66 13.45
CA ALA A 99 1.64 -7.08 13.21
C ALA A 99 0.26 -7.54 13.73
N PRO A 100 -0.55 -8.22 12.90
CA PRO A 100 -1.82 -8.74 13.39
C PRO A 100 -1.56 -9.74 14.53
N PRO A 101 -2.40 -9.75 15.58
CA PRO A 101 -2.32 -10.80 16.59
C PRO A 101 -2.63 -12.17 15.96
N ASP A 102 -2.13 -13.23 16.59
CA ASP A 102 -2.20 -14.59 16.05
C ASP A 102 -3.65 -14.96 15.64
N GLY A 103 -3.80 -15.40 14.38
CA GLY A 103 -5.09 -15.79 13.82
C GLY A 103 -5.97 -14.67 13.23
N GLN A 104 -5.54 -13.39 13.27
CA GLN A 104 -6.27 -12.30 12.61
C GLN A 104 -5.81 -12.03 11.17
N GLN A 105 -6.70 -11.41 10.40
CA GLN A 105 -6.42 -11.04 9.00
C GLN A 105 -5.29 -10.02 8.93
N ALA A 106 -4.52 -10.09 7.84
CA ALA A 106 -3.46 -9.14 7.55
C ALA A 106 -4.02 -7.71 7.57
N ALA A 107 -3.32 -6.80 8.26
CA ALA A 107 -3.71 -5.40 8.28
C ALA A 107 -3.74 -4.83 6.84
N GLU A 108 -4.78 -4.07 6.55
CA GLU A 108 -4.96 -3.44 5.25
C GLU A 108 -5.37 -1.98 5.39
N VAL A 109 -4.94 -1.17 4.43
CA VAL A 109 -5.37 0.23 4.28
C VAL A 109 -5.94 0.44 2.89
N LEU A 110 -6.93 1.33 2.83
CA LEU A 110 -7.65 1.64 1.60
C LEU A 110 -7.14 2.96 1.01
N VAL A 111 -7.08 3.00 -0.31
CA VAL A 111 -7.05 4.24 -1.08
C VAL A 111 -8.43 4.41 -1.69
N ASP A 112 -9.11 5.47 -1.28
CA ASP A 112 -10.44 5.86 -1.74
C ASP A 112 -10.49 7.36 -2.03
N GLU A 113 -11.65 7.85 -2.45
CA GLU A 113 -11.86 9.25 -2.81
C GLU A 113 -11.44 10.24 -1.70
N SER A 114 -11.50 9.82 -0.42
CA SER A 114 -11.19 10.69 0.72
C SER A 114 -9.70 11.00 0.87
N ASN A 115 -8.80 10.12 0.38
CA ASN A 115 -7.35 10.27 0.55
C ASN A 115 -6.57 10.30 -0.77
N LEU A 116 -7.17 9.84 -1.88
CA LEU A 116 -6.49 9.76 -3.17
C LEU A 116 -5.93 11.11 -3.63
N GLU A 117 -6.69 12.18 -3.49
CA GLU A 117 -6.27 13.51 -3.95
C GLU A 117 -5.05 14.03 -3.17
N GLU A 118 -5.00 13.84 -1.86
CA GLU A 118 -3.86 14.25 -1.05
C GLU A 118 -2.60 13.43 -1.38
N LEU A 119 -2.75 12.13 -1.60
CA LEU A 119 -1.65 11.25 -2.01
C LEU A 119 -1.09 11.63 -3.39
N LEU A 120 -1.95 12.05 -4.32
CA LEU A 120 -1.53 12.53 -5.65
C LEU A 120 -0.82 13.88 -5.57
N LYS A 121 -1.31 14.81 -4.74
CA LYS A 121 -0.63 16.09 -4.51
C LYS A 121 0.80 15.91 -3.99
N GLN A 122 1.03 14.95 -3.10
CA GLN A 122 2.37 14.61 -2.61
C GLN A 122 3.31 14.07 -3.71
N LEU A 123 2.74 13.45 -4.75
CA LEU A 123 3.47 12.99 -5.93
C LEU A 123 3.68 14.10 -6.97
N GLY A 124 3.09 15.29 -6.77
CA GLY A 124 3.09 16.40 -7.73
C GLY A 124 2.18 16.18 -8.93
N ILE A 125 1.12 15.39 -8.76
CA ILE A 125 0.11 15.05 -9.78
C ILE A 125 -1.17 15.86 -9.55
#